data_AF-A0A354I9T5-F1
#
_entry.id   AF-A0A354I9T5-F1
#
_cell.length_a   1.000
_cell.length_b   1.000
_cell.length_c   1.000
_cell.angle_alpha   90.00
_cell.angle_beta   90.00
_cell.angle_gamma   90.00
#
_symmetry.space_group_name_H-M   'P 1'
#
loop_
_entity.id
_entity.type
_entity.pdbx_description
1 polymer ?
#
loop_
_entity_poly.entity_id
_entity_poly.type
_entity_poly.pdbx_seq_one_letter_code
_entity_poly.pdbx_strand_id
1 'polypeptide(L)'
;MKYDIMMSCGHIETVQIYGKADDRERKIRYFENYRTCKECYKQKMRERERKQGLLFHACIDPCVQQMDGDVYLLAWYSGDTITHKDEIKSFGYYWDGRRWWKKIKLQEFQEKAVQAASIGAKKTESKKPLQMYYFKRALTAQKEWYDIRDKISAVKKPERPGIVKGHYWNQNIYGRDGQYRIYLDDEETFISDEDAIQIKKYLVEKDEYSKKVEEIKSAHR
;
A
#
# COMPACT_ATOMS: atom_id res chain seq x y z
N MET A 1 -10.03 -14.14 -40.70
CA MET A 1 -10.89 -15.34 -40.89
C MET A 1 -10.59 -16.34 -39.78
N LYS A 2 -11.58 -17.12 -39.32
CA LYS A 2 -11.36 -18.18 -38.33
C LYS A 2 -10.98 -19.47 -39.06
N TYR A 3 -10.03 -20.21 -38.48
CA TYR A 3 -9.52 -21.47 -39.03
C TYR A 3 -9.50 -22.51 -37.93
N ASP A 4 -9.92 -23.73 -38.24
CA ASP A 4 -9.69 -24.90 -37.40
C ASP A 4 -8.34 -25.50 -37.79
N ILE A 5 -7.38 -25.40 -36.88
CA ILE A 5 -5.99 -25.75 -37.15
C ILE A 5 -5.60 -26.90 -36.23
N MET A 6 -5.04 -27.95 -36.81
CA MET A 6 -4.40 -29.01 -36.05
C MET A 6 -3.10 -28.45 -35.46
N MET A 7 -3.08 -28.23 -34.15
CA MET A 7 -1.89 -27.74 -33.45
C MET A 7 -0.80 -28.80 -33.41
N SER A 8 0.44 -28.42 -33.09
CA SER A 8 1.56 -29.37 -33.02
C SER A 8 1.42 -30.46 -31.94
N CYS A 9 0.48 -30.28 -31.02
CA CYS A 9 0.09 -31.30 -30.04
C CYS A 9 -1.01 -32.27 -30.54
N GLY A 10 -1.42 -32.20 -31.80
CA GLY A 10 -2.45 -33.05 -32.41
C GLY A 10 -3.90 -32.63 -32.14
N HIS A 11 -4.13 -31.55 -31.39
CA HIS A 11 -5.48 -31.05 -31.08
C HIS A 11 -5.90 -29.94 -32.04
N ILE A 12 -7.18 -29.93 -32.41
CA ILE A 12 -7.76 -28.86 -33.22
C ILE A 12 -8.10 -27.67 -32.32
N GLU A 13 -7.68 -26.47 -32.72
CA GLU A 13 -8.10 -25.22 -32.07
C GLU A 13 -8.54 -24.20 -33.13
N THR A 14 -9.71 -23.60 -32.90
CA THR A 14 -10.20 -22.51 -33.74
C THR A 14 -9.45 -21.22 -33.43
N VAL A 15 -8.69 -20.72 -34.41
CA VAL A 15 -7.89 -19.49 -34.28
C VAL A 15 -8.31 -18.48 -35.33
N GLN A 16 -8.47 -17.22 -34.90
CA GLN A 16 -8.67 -16.11 -35.82
C GLN A 16 -7.31 -15.60 -36.33
N ILE A 17 -7.11 -15.68 -37.64
CA ILE A 17 -5.89 -15.22 -38.31
C ILE A 17 -6.25 -14.04 -39.23
N TYR A 18 -5.41 -13.01 -39.15
CA TYR A 18 -5.48 -11.78 -39.95
C TYR A 18 -4.27 -11.71 -40.88
N GLY A 19 -4.35 -10.94 -41.96
CA GLY A 19 -3.28 -10.76 -42.94
C GLY A 19 -3.64 -11.27 -44.34
N LYS A 20 -2.70 -11.15 -45.29
CA LYS A 20 -2.84 -11.63 -46.67
C LYS A 20 -2.81 -13.16 -46.72
N ALA A 21 -3.15 -13.76 -47.86
CA ALA A 21 -3.23 -15.23 -47.99
C ALA A 21 -1.94 -15.93 -47.54
N ASP A 22 -0.80 -15.50 -48.07
CA ASP A 22 0.52 -16.09 -47.76
C ASP A 22 0.89 -15.97 -46.28
N ASP A 23 0.56 -14.84 -45.64
CA ASP A 23 0.79 -14.63 -44.21
C ASP A 23 -0.07 -15.58 -43.37
N ARG A 24 -1.32 -15.79 -43.78
CA ARG A 24 -2.24 -16.71 -43.10
C ARG A 24 -1.74 -18.14 -43.21
N GLU A 25 -1.34 -18.58 -44.40
CA GLU A 25 -0.76 -19.91 -44.61
C GLU A 25 0.52 -20.12 -43.80
N ARG A 26 1.43 -19.14 -43.81
CA ARG A 26 2.65 -19.20 -42.99
C ARG A 26 2.32 -19.33 -41.50
N LYS A 27 1.28 -18.61 -41.04
CA LYS A 27 0.83 -18.67 -39.65
C LYS A 27 0.16 -20.00 -39.29
N ILE A 28 -0.63 -20.57 -40.21
CA ILE A 28 -1.20 -21.92 -40.08
C ILE A 28 -0.08 -22.94 -39.95
N ARG A 29 0.89 -22.95 -40.88
CA ARG A 29 2.08 -23.83 -40.82
C ARG A 29 2.86 -23.68 -39.52
N TYR A 30 2.99 -22.46 -39.00
CA TYR A 30 3.64 -22.25 -37.70
C TYR A 30 2.87 -22.91 -36.54
N PHE A 31 1.54 -22.80 -36.55
CA PHE A 31 0.71 -23.42 -35.52
C PHE A 31 0.75 -24.95 -35.58
N GLU A 32 0.69 -25.52 -36.79
CA GLU A 32 0.79 -26.96 -37.03
C GLU A 32 2.13 -27.54 -36.58
N ASN A 33 3.24 -26.85 -36.85
CA ASN A 33 4.57 -27.41 -36.60
C ASN A 33 5.11 -27.10 -35.19
N TYR A 34 4.78 -25.95 -34.59
CA TYR A 34 5.50 -25.47 -33.41
C TYR A 34 4.63 -25.13 -32.20
N ARG A 35 3.34 -24.83 -32.38
CA ARG A 35 2.51 -24.31 -31.27
C ARG A 35 1.61 -25.39 -30.70
N THR A 36 1.67 -25.56 -29.39
CA THR A 36 0.69 -26.36 -28.64
C THR A 36 -0.62 -25.59 -28.47
N CYS A 37 -1.75 -26.30 -28.44
CA CYS A 37 -3.05 -25.67 -28.19
C CYS A 37 -3.10 -25.05 -26.79
N LYS A 38 -4.05 -24.13 -26.57
CA LYS A 38 -4.22 -23.43 -25.27
C LYS A 38 -4.34 -24.39 -24.08
N GLU A 39 -5.06 -25.50 -24.22
CA GLU A 39 -5.28 -26.45 -23.13
C GLU A 39 -4.00 -27.24 -22.80
N CYS A 40 -3.28 -27.75 -23.80
CA CYS A 40 -1.99 -28.40 -23.58
C CYS A 40 -0.97 -27.44 -22.98
N TYR A 41 -0.95 -26.18 -23.42
CA TYR A 41 -0.10 -25.16 -22.82
C TYR A 41 -0.45 -24.91 -21.35
N LYS A 42 -1.74 -24.73 -21.03
CA LYS A 42 -2.21 -24.56 -19.64
C LYS A 42 -1.82 -25.77 -18.77
N GLN A 43 -2.01 -26.99 -19.27
CA GLN A 43 -1.64 -28.21 -18.55
C GLN A 43 -0.14 -28.24 -18.28
N LYS A 44 0.69 -27.98 -19.29
CA LYS A 44 2.15 -27.93 -19.15
C LYS A 44 2.59 -26.87 -18.13
N MET A 45 1.94 -25.70 -18.11
CA MET A 45 2.22 -24.67 -17.11
C MET A 45 1.79 -25.11 -15.71
N ARG A 46 0.62 -25.73 -15.55
CA ARG A 46 0.18 -26.30 -14.25
C ARG A 46 1.12 -27.38 -13.75
N GLU A 47 1.58 -28.27 -14.62
CA GLU A 47 2.57 -29.29 -14.27
C GLU A 47 3.90 -28.67 -13.83
N ARG A 48 4.34 -27.60 -14.50
CA ARG A 48 5.53 -26.84 -14.10
C ARG A 48 5.34 -26.18 -12.73
N GLU A 49 4.19 -25.56 -12.50
CA GLU A 49 3.83 -24.92 -11.22
C GLU A 49 3.77 -25.93 -10.07
N ARG A 50 3.15 -27.10 -10.31
CA ARG A 50 3.14 -28.23 -9.37
C ARG A 50 4.54 -28.74 -9.05
N LYS A 51 5.40 -28.89 -10.07
CA LYS A 51 6.80 -29.29 -9.87
C LYS A 51 7.61 -28.25 -9.09
N GLN A 52 7.32 -26.97 -9.29
CA GLN A 52 7.95 -25.89 -8.55
C GLN A 52 7.49 -25.86 -7.08
N GLY A 53 6.27 -26.35 -6.82
CA GLY A 53 5.61 -26.31 -5.51
C GLY A 53 5.08 -24.91 -5.19
N LEU A 54 4.43 -24.78 -4.04
CA LEU A 54 3.96 -23.49 -3.57
C LEU A 54 5.13 -22.64 -3.08
N LEU A 55 5.18 -21.38 -3.50
CA LEU A 55 6.22 -20.42 -3.11
C LEU A 55 5.62 -19.20 -2.44
N PHE A 56 6.27 -18.74 -1.37
CA PHE A 56 5.92 -17.51 -0.67
C PHE A 56 7.03 -16.48 -0.82
N HIS A 57 6.65 -15.30 -1.30
CA HIS A 57 7.55 -14.18 -1.55
C HIS A 57 7.10 -12.97 -0.73
N ALA A 58 8.07 -12.16 -0.34
CA ALA A 58 7.80 -10.81 0.14
C ALA A 58 8.90 -9.86 -0.35
N CYS A 59 8.49 -8.63 -0.66
CA CYS A 59 9.41 -7.53 -0.91
C CYS A 59 8.89 -6.27 -0.26
N ILE A 60 9.74 -5.26 -0.13
CA ILE A 60 9.29 -3.97 0.41
C ILE A 60 8.36 -3.32 -0.57
N ASP A 61 7.34 -2.66 -0.03
CA ASP A 61 6.52 -1.72 -0.76
C ASP A 61 7.26 -0.37 -0.82
N PRO A 62 7.84 0.01 -1.98
CA PRO A 62 8.58 1.27 -2.11
C PRO A 62 7.65 2.48 -2.09
N CYS A 63 6.32 2.28 -2.16
CA CYS A 63 5.32 3.32 -2.24
C CYS A 63 4.76 3.74 -0.88
N VAL A 64 5.22 3.15 0.24
CA VAL A 64 4.75 3.61 1.55
C VAL A 64 5.37 4.95 1.89
N GLN A 65 4.59 5.96 1.60
CA GLN A 65 4.70 7.28 2.16
C GLN A 65 4.50 7.17 3.68
N GLN A 66 5.35 7.89 4.41
CA GLN A 66 5.59 7.89 5.86
C GLN A 66 4.37 8.36 6.70
N MET A 67 3.16 7.86 6.43
CA MET A 67 1.94 8.34 7.06
C MET A 67 1.84 7.91 8.53
N ASP A 68 2.32 6.70 8.86
CA ASP A 68 2.23 6.10 10.20
C ASP A 68 3.57 5.60 10.75
N GLY A 69 4.68 5.78 10.01
CA GLY A 69 6.02 5.32 10.40
C GLY A 69 6.28 3.83 10.21
N ASP A 70 5.30 3.07 9.71
CA ASP A 70 5.45 1.63 9.54
C ASP A 70 6.09 1.27 8.19
N VAL A 71 6.94 0.24 8.21
CA VAL A 71 7.47 -0.38 6.99
C VAL A 71 6.51 -1.45 6.52
N TYR A 72 6.08 -1.39 5.27
CA TYR A 72 5.19 -2.39 4.68
C TYR A 72 5.90 -3.25 3.64
N LEU A 73 5.38 -4.47 3.50
CA LEU A 73 5.80 -5.45 2.52
C LEU A 73 4.63 -5.78 1.59
N LEU A 74 4.95 -6.03 0.33
CA LEU A 74 4.10 -6.74 -0.60
C LEU A 74 4.43 -8.23 -0.47
N ALA A 75 3.51 -9.01 0.06
CA ALA A 75 3.63 -10.46 0.14
C ALA A 75 2.78 -11.12 -0.95
N TRP A 76 3.28 -12.15 -1.62
CA TRP A 76 2.53 -12.88 -2.64
C TRP A 76 2.92 -14.35 -2.77
N TYR A 77 1.99 -15.15 -3.29
CA TYR A 77 2.21 -16.55 -3.63
C TYR A 77 2.47 -16.74 -5.12
N SER A 78 3.28 -17.75 -5.46
CA SER A 78 3.47 -18.23 -6.83
C SER A 78 3.70 -19.75 -6.87
N GLY A 79 3.82 -20.34 -8.06
CA GLY A 79 3.96 -21.79 -8.22
C GLY A 79 2.59 -22.45 -8.11
N ASP A 80 2.47 -23.52 -7.32
CA ASP A 80 1.22 -24.30 -7.19
C ASP A 80 0.11 -23.61 -6.38
N THR A 81 -0.31 -22.42 -6.81
CA THR A 81 -1.33 -21.62 -6.12
C THR A 81 -2.76 -22.12 -6.35
N ILE A 82 -2.97 -22.99 -7.34
CA ILE A 82 -4.30 -23.51 -7.66
C ILE A 82 -4.73 -24.55 -6.62
N THR A 83 -3.83 -25.46 -6.23
CA THR A 83 -4.10 -26.49 -5.24
C THR A 83 -4.37 -25.91 -3.85
N HIS A 84 -3.74 -24.78 -3.53
CA HIS A 84 -3.82 -24.12 -2.21
C HIS A 84 -4.70 -22.85 -2.21
N LYS A 85 -5.59 -22.73 -3.19
CA LYS A 85 -6.35 -21.51 -3.43
C LYS A 85 -7.18 -21.08 -2.22
N ASP A 86 -7.87 -22.04 -1.60
CA ASP A 86 -8.82 -21.74 -0.53
C ASP A 86 -8.11 -21.37 0.77
N GLU A 87 -6.97 -22.00 1.06
CA GLU A 87 -6.10 -21.68 2.19
C GLU A 87 -5.49 -20.28 2.02
N ILE A 88 -4.94 -19.97 0.83
CA ILE A 88 -4.38 -18.65 0.52
C ILE A 88 -5.46 -17.56 0.69
N LYS A 89 -6.67 -17.82 0.21
CA LYS A 89 -7.82 -16.92 0.38
C LYS A 89 -8.20 -16.77 1.85
N SER A 90 -8.19 -17.85 2.63
CA SER A 90 -8.49 -17.82 4.08
C SER A 90 -7.49 -16.99 4.88
N PHE A 91 -6.22 -16.92 4.44
CA PHE A 91 -5.19 -16.05 5.01
C PHE A 91 -5.38 -14.56 4.64
N GLY A 92 -6.41 -14.24 3.84
CA GLY A 92 -6.78 -12.89 3.44
C GLY A 92 -5.96 -12.33 2.28
N TYR A 93 -5.37 -13.19 1.45
CA TYR A 93 -4.76 -12.79 0.18
C TYR A 93 -5.84 -12.71 -0.89
N TYR A 94 -5.69 -11.78 -1.83
CA TYR A 94 -6.62 -11.62 -2.94
C TYR A 94 -5.91 -11.72 -4.28
N TRP A 95 -6.69 -12.10 -5.30
CA TRP A 95 -6.24 -12.24 -6.67
C TRP A 95 -6.39 -10.92 -7.42
N ASP A 96 -5.31 -10.43 -8.04
CA ASP A 96 -5.30 -9.17 -8.80
C ASP A 96 -5.36 -9.37 -10.33
N GLY A 97 -5.66 -10.59 -10.79
CA GLY A 97 -5.56 -10.97 -12.21
C GLY A 97 -4.21 -11.57 -12.59
N ARG A 98 -3.19 -11.47 -11.73
CA ARG A 98 -1.83 -11.96 -11.98
C ARG A 98 -1.27 -12.82 -10.85
N ARG A 99 -1.51 -12.49 -9.59
CA ARG A 99 -0.97 -13.18 -8.41
C ARG A 99 -1.90 -13.05 -7.21
N TRP A 100 -1.74 -13.97 -6.26
CA TRP A 100 -2.33 -13.84 -4.92
C TRP A 100 -1.43 -12.98 -4.07
N TRP A 101 -1.89 -11.80 -3.63
CA TRP A 101 -1.06 -10.88 -2.86
C TRP A 101 -1.81 -10.21 -1.71
N LYS A 102 -1.02 -9.63 -0.80
CA LYS A 102 -1.47 -8.88 0.36
C LYS A 102 -0.39 -7.87 0.76
N LYS A 103 -0.82 -6.68 1.16
CA LYS A 103 0.04 -5.70 1.85
C LYS A 103 0.06 -6.02 3.34
N ILE A 104 1.24 -6.15 3.92
CA ILE A 104 1.44 -6.51 5.34
C ILE A 104 2.46 -5.57 5.99
N LYS A 105 2.42 -5.42 7.31
CA LYS A 105 3.48 -4.71 8.04
C LYS A 105 4.73 -5.58 8.15
N LEU A 106 5.91 -4.97 8.26
CA LEU A 106 7.19 -5.68 8.44
C LEU A 106 7.15 -6.60 9.67
N GLN A 107 6.49 -6.17 10.75
CA GLN A 107 6.33 -6.93 11.99
C GLN A 107 5.51 -8.22 11.79
N GLU A 108 4.55 -8.22 10.86
CA GLU A 108 3.68 -9.37 10.56
C GLU A 108 4.39 -10.41 9.69
N PHE A 109 5.56 -10.10 9.13
CA PHE A 109 6.22 -10.94 8.14
C PHE A 109 6.50 -12.36 8.65
N GLN A 110 6.98 -12.49 9.88
CA GLN A 110 7.30 -13.80 10.46
C GLN A 110 6.04 -14.66 10.61
N GLU A 111 4.95 -14.08 11.12
CA GLU A 111 3.66 -14.76 11.23
C GLU A 111 3.15 -15.23 9.86
N LYS A 112 3.21 -14.37 8.84
CA LYS A 112 2.79 -14.73 7.48
C LYS A 112 3.67 -15.78 6.83
N ALA A 113 4.98 -15.76 7.10
CA ALA A 113 5.89 -16.80 6.64
C ALA A 113 5.58 -18.16 7.29
N VAL A 114 5.21 -18.18 8.57
CA VAL A 114 4.76 -19.41 9.27
C VAL A 114 3.43 -19.91 8.70
N GLN A 115 2.46 -19.03 8.46
CA GLN A 115 1.19 -19.39 7.80
C GLN A 115 1.42 -19.95 6.39
N ALA A 116 2.33 -19.36 5.62
CA ALA A 116 2.66 -19.89 4.31
C ALA A 116 3.32 -21.27 4.40
N ALA A 117 4.25 -21.45 5.34
CA ALA A 117 4.94 -22.73 5.54
C ALA A 117 3.99 -23.85 5.99
N SER A 118 2.92 -23.54 6.75
CA SER A 118 1.95 -24.56 7.21
C SER A 118 1.18 -25.22 6.08
N ILE A 119 1.03 -24.54 4.93
CA ILE A 119 0.43 -25.09 3.71
C ILE A 119 1.48 -25.58 2.70
N GLY A 120 2.72 -25.76 3.15
CA GLY A 120 3.82 -26.31 2.33
C GLY A 120 4.51 -25.28 1.42
N ALA A 121 4.26 -23.97 1.61
CA ALA A 121 4.95 -22.96 0.82
C ALA A 121 6.43 -22.87 1.20
N LYS A 122 7.31 -22.89 0.20
CA LYS A 122 8.73 -22.60 0.38
C LYS A 122 8.96 -21.10 0.32
N LYS A 123 9.66 -20.57 1.32
CA LYS A 123 10.08 -19.16 1.33
C LYS A 123 11.11 -18.93 0.22
N THR A 124 10.94 -17.84 -0.52
CA THR A 124 11.94 -17.35 -1.46
C THR A 124 12.65 -16.13 -0.86
N GLU A 125 13.97 -16.20 -0.79
CA GLU A 125 14.77 -15.04 -0.41
C GLU A 125 15.15 -14.23 -1.65
N SER A 126 14.57 -13.05 -1.82
CA SER A 126 15.03 -12.12 -2.84
C SER A 126 16.32 -11.43 -2.37
N LYS A 127 17.48 -12.01 -2.70
CA LYS A 127 18.81 -11.41 -2.44
C LYS A 127 19.22 -10.34 -3.46
N LYS A 128 18.26 -9.73 -4.16
CA LYS A 128 18.56 -8.73 -5.20
C LYS A 128 19.10 -7.44 -4.56
N PRO A 129 20.24 -6.88 -5.02
CA PRO A 129 20.83 -5.66 -4.45
C PRO A 129 19.86 -4.49 -4.30
N LEU A 130 18.97 -4.31 -5.28
CA LEU A 130 17.96 -3.24 -5.27
C LEU A 130 16.95 -3.40 -4.11
N GLN A 131 16.54 -4.63 -3.79
CA GLN A 131 15.64 -4.90 -2.67
C GLN A 131 16.30 -4.60 -1.33
N MET A 132 17.59 -4.93 -1.21
CA MET A 132 18.38 -4.59 -0.03
C MET A 132 18.54 -3.07 0.13
N TYR A 133 18.72 -2.33 -0.97
CA TYR A 133 18.77 -0.87 -0.95
C TYR A 133 17.46 -0.26 -0.46
N TYR A 134 16.32 -0.70 -1.00
CA TYR A 134 15.00 -0.26 -0.50
C TYR A 134 14.79 -0.63 0.97
N PHE A 135 15.31 -1.78 1.42
CA PHE A 135 15.27 -2.20 2.83
C PHE A 135 15.99 -1.25 3.75
N LYS A 136 17.23 -0.91 3.40
CA LYS A 136 18.00 0.05 4.17
C LYS A 136 17.29 1.41 4.22
N ARG A 137 16.80 1.90 3.08
CA ARG A 137 16.08 3.18 3.02
C ARG A 137 14.81 3.20 3.85
N ALA A 138 14.00 2.14 3.80
CA ALA A 138 12.76 2.05 4.56
C ALA A 138 13.04 2.04 6.08
N LEU A 139 14.06 1.31 6.53
CA LEU A 139 14.45 1.31 7.94
C LEU A 139 15.01 2.65 8.41
N THR A 140 15.80 3.35 7.58
CA THR A 140 16.27 4.70 7.89
C THR A 140 15.10 5.68 8.03
N ALA A 141 14.19 5.69 7.05
CA ALA A 141 13.02 6.55 7.08
C ALA A 141 12.10 6.26 8.27
N GLN A 142 11.97 4.99 8.67
CA GLN A 142 11.22 4.62 9.87
C GLN A 142 11.84 5.21 11.13
N LYS A 143 13.17 5.10 11.30
CA LYS A 143 13.86 5.69 12.45
C LYS A 143 13.71 7.20 12.50
N GLU A 144 13.95 7.89 11.38
CA GLU A 144 13.76 9.33 11.26
C GLU A 144 12.34 9.76 11.62
N TRP A 145 11.34 8.99 11.20
CA TRP A 145 9.94 9.25 11.54
C TRP A 145 9.68 9.15 13.05
N TYR A 146 10.20 8.12 13.72
CA TYR A 146 10.09 7.98 15.18
C TYR A 146 10.83 9.10 15.91
N ASP A 147 12.03 9.48 15.47
CA ASP A 147 12.78 10.59 16.05
C ASP A 147 12.03 11.94 15.93
N ILE A 148 11.44 12.21 14.76
CA ILE A 148 10.62 13.41 14.53
C ILE A 148 9.37 13.37 15.41
N ARG A 149 8.69 12.21 15.46
CA ARG A 149 7.49 12.02 16.29
C ARG A 149 7.80 12.25 17.76
N ASP A 150 8.90 11.70 18.27
CA ASP A 150 9.31 11.82 19.67
C ASP A 150 9.63 13.28 20.01
N LYS A 151 10.38 13.98 19.13
CA LYS A 151 10.65 15.42 19.25
C LYS A 151 9.36 16.24 19.28
N ILE A 152 8.41 15.97 18.40
CA ILE A 152 7.10 16.65 18.38
C ILE A 152 6.29 16.35 19.65
N SER A 153 6.33 15.11 20.14
CA SER A 153 5.61 14.71 21.36
C SER A 153 6.14 15.38 22.63
N ALA A 154 7.43 15.73 22.63
CA ALA A 154 8.06 16.48 23.72
C ALA A 154 7.69 17.97 23.72
N VAL A 155 7.18 18.52 22.61
CA VAL A 155 6.71 19.91 22.56
C VAL A 155 5.37 20.00 23.28
N LYS A 156 5.30 20.81 24.34
CA LYS A 156 4.06 21.06 25.09
C LYS A 156 3.00 21.64 24.16
N LYS A 157 1.93 20.87 23.92
CA LYS A 157 0.78 21.32 23.15
C LYS A 157 -0.06 22.30 23.99
N PRO A 158 -0.38 23.50 23.47
CA PRO A 158 -1.19 24.46 24.22
C PRO A 158 -2.59 23.94 24.45
N GLU A 159 -3.11 24.19 25.66
CA GLU A 159 -4.43 23.75 26.06
C GLU A 159 -5.50 24.62 25.42
N ARG A 160 -6.46 24.00 24.75
CA ARG A 160 -7.56 24.71 24.12
C ARG A 160 -8.50 25.27 25.20
N PRO A 161 -8.76 26.60 25.21
CA PRO A 161 -9.64 27.23 26.21
C PRO A 161 -11.01 26.56 26.27
N GLY A 162 -11.57 26.42 27.47
CA GLY A 162 -12.83 25.71 27.69
C GLY A 162 -13.98 26.28 26.87
N ILE A 163 -14.05 27.60 26.74
CA ILE A 163 -15.09 28.33 25.99
C ILE A 163 -15.16 27.97 24.49
N VAL A 164 -14.03 27.55 23.90
CA VAL A 164 -13.97 27.14 22.48
C VAL A 164 -13.78 25.64 22.31
N LYS A 165 -13.78 24.86 23.41
CA LYS A 165 -13.50 23.42 23.38
C LYS A 165 -14.77 22.67 22.95
N GLY A 166 -14.64 21.81 21.95
CA GLY A 166 -15.77 21.05 21.40
C GLY A 166 -16.54 21.75 20.28
N HIS A 167 -16.35 23.06 20.11
CA HIS A 167 -17.00 23.85 19.07
C HIS A 167 -16.11 24.08 17.84
N TYR A 168 -16.72 24.25 16.68
CA TYR A 168 -16.07 24.87 15.53
C TYR A 168 -15.89 26.36 15.80
N TRP A 169 -14.70 26.90 15.52
CA TRP A 169 -14.39 28.32 15.73
C TRP A 169 -13.39 28.78 14.69
N ASN A 170 -13.64 29.94 14.09
CA ASN A 170 -12.81 30.53 13.04
C ASN A 170 -11.50 31.18 13.53
N GLN A 171 -11.21 31.10 14.84
CA GLN A 171 -10.01 31.66 15.49
C GLN A 171 -9.95 33.20 15.56
N ASN A 172 -11.04 33.87 15.20
CA ASN A 172 -11.14 35.33 15.31
C ASN A 172 -11.84 35.73 16.60
N ILE A 173 -11.38 36.86 17.16
CA ILE A 173 -12.04 37.59 18.25
C ILE A 173 -12.46 38.93 17.69
N TYR A 174 -13.72 39.31 17.87
CA TYR A 174 -14.29 40.55 17.38
C TYR A 174 -14.69 41.44 18.54
N GLY A 175 -14.77 42.76 18.30
CA GLY A 175 -15.20 43.73 19.29
C GLY A 175 -14.05 44.38 20.05
N ARG A 176 -14.39 44.96 21.20
CA ARG A 176 -13.52 45.75 22.09
C ARG A 176 -13.86 45.43 23.54
N ASP A 177 -13.10 45.97 24.47
CA ASP A 177 -13.27 45.76 25.91
C ASP A 177 -14.73 45.95 26.35
N GLY A 178 -15.24 44.97 27.09
CA GLY A 178 -16.64 44.86 27.53
C GLY A 178 -17.64 44.40 26.46
N GLN A 179 -17.21 44.18 25.22
CA GLN A 179 -18.07 43.81 24.07
C GLN A 179 -17.40 42.80 23.12
N TYR A 180 -16.52 41.93 23.65
CA TYR A 180 -15.91 40.89 22.84
C TYR A 180 -16.92 39.81 22.44
N ARG A 181 -16.76 39.30 21.22
CA ARG A 181 -17.55 38.21 20.67
C ARG A 181 -16.73 37.32 19.76
N ILE A 182 -17.12 36.05 19.71
CA ILE A 182 -16.57 35.02 18.83
C ILE A 182 -17.73 34.30 18.14
N TYR A 183 -17.42 33.51 17.11
CA TYR A 183 -18.42 32.67 16.45
C TYR A 183 -18.11 31.20 16.72
N LEU A 184 -19.01 30.52 17.43
CA LEU A 184 -18.93 29.09 17.74
C LEU A 184 -20.03 28.37 16.97
N ASP A 185 -19.67 27.39 16.14
CA ASP A 185 -20.63 26.66 15.29
C ASP A 185 -21.53 27.61 14.47
N ASP A 186 -20.92 28.68 13.94
CA ASP A 186 -21.56 29.75 13.17
C ASP A 186 -22.55 30.63 13.98
N GLU A 187 -22.63 30.46 15.29
CA GLU A 187 -23.43 31.28 16.21
C GLU A 187 -22.58 32.32 16.95
N GLU A 188 -23.12 33.53 17.13
CA GLU A 188 -22.44 34.61 17.85
C GLU A 188 -22.48 34.37 19.37
N THR A 189 -21.29 34.34 19.98
CA THR A 189 -21.12 34.12 21.42
C THR A 189 -20.35 35.28 22.03
N PHE A 190 -20.97 35.97 22.99
CA PHE A 190 -20.29 37.01 23.78
C PHE A 190 -19.36 36.37 24.80
N ILE A 191 -18.19 36.99 24.99
CA ILE A 191 -17.16 36.50 25.91
C ILE A 191 -16.71 37.62 26.84
N SER A 192 -16.22 37.27 28.03
CA SER A 192 -15.65 38.26 28.94
C SER A 192 -14.30 38.78 28.45
N ASP A 193 -13.83 39.90 29.00
CA ASP A 193 -12.49 40.41 28.74
C ASP A 193 -11.41 39.41 29.18
N GLU A 194 -11.65 38.68 30.28
CA GLU A 194 -10.77 37.62 30.79
C GLU A 194 -10.68 36.44 29.80
N ASP A 195 -11.81 36.00 29.24
CA ASP A 195 -11.86 34.99 28.20
C ASP A 195 -11.12 35.47 26.94
N ALA A 196 -11.34 36.73 26.53
CA ALA A 196 -10.64 37.30 25.38
C ALA A 196 -9.12 37.31 25.59
N ILE A 197 -8.63 37.62 26.80
CA ILE A 197 -7.20 37.54 27.15
C ILE A 197 -6.70 36.09 27.08
N GLN A 198 -7.43 35.13 27.64
CA GLN A 198 -7.04 33.71 27.58
C GLN A 198 -6.98 33.18 26.14
N ILE A 199 -7.97 33.53 25.32
CA ILE A 199 -8.02 33.10 23.92
C ILE A 199 -6.87 33.74 23.13
N LYS A 200 -6.59 35.04 23.32
CA LYS A 200 -5.43 35.71 22.68
C LYS A 200 -4.12 35.01 23.06
N LYS A 201 -3.92 34.70 24.35
CA LYS A 201 -2.74 33.96 24.82
C LYS A 201 -2.64 32.57 24.17
N TYR A 202 -3.74 31.83 24.11
CA TYR A 202 -3.78 30.52 23.44
C TYR A 202 -3.40 30.60 21.97
N LEU A 203 -3.88 31.62 21.23
CA LEU A 203 -3.55 31.80 19.81
C LEU A 203 -2.04 32.01 19.59
N VAL A 204 -1.39 32.80 20.46
CA VAL A 204 0.07 32.99 20.42
C VAL A 204 0.81 31.68 20.70
N GLU A 205 0.46 30.98 21.79
CA GLU A 205 1.09 29.71 22.15
C GLU A 205 0.88 28.63 21.06
N LYS A 206 -0.28 28.64 20.40
CA LYS A 206 -0.60 27.75 19.28
C LYS A 206 0.23 28.05 18.04
N ASP A 207 0.43 29.32 17.70
CA ASP A 207 1.31 29.73 16.60
C ASP A 207 2.77 29.31 16.88
N GLU A 208 3.27 29.58 18.08
CA GLU A 208 4.61 29.14 18.51
C GLU A 208 4.77 27.63 18.46
N TYR A 209 3.79 26.88 18.96
CA TYR A 209 3.77 25.41 18.86
C TYR A 209 3.85 24.96 17.41
N SER A 210 3.05 25.57 16.53
CA SER A 210 2.99 25.21 15.10
C SER A 210 4.32 25.47 14.40
N LYS A 211 4.97 26.62 14.69
CA LYS A 211 6.32 26.95 14.19
C LYS A 211 7.36 25.93 14.65
N LYS A 212 7.40 25.59 15.94
CA LYS A 212 8.32 24.57 16.48
C LYS A 212 8.13 23.20 15.81
N VAL A 213 6.89 22.79 15.59
CA VAL A 213 6.58 21.53 14.89
C VAL A 213 7.09 21.57 13.44
N GLU A 214 6.94 22.69 12.74
CA GLU A 214 7.42 22.84 11.37
C GLU A 214 8.96 22.91 11.30
N GLU A 215 9.61 23.58 12.26
CA GLU A 215 11.07 23.57 12.40
C GLU A 215 11.61 22.15 12.59
N ILE A 216 10.99 21.35 13.46
CA ILE A 216 11.38 19.95 13.66
C ILE A 216 11.22 19.15 12.36
N LYS A 217 10.12 19.32 11.62
CA LYS A 217 9.88 18.61 10.35
C LYS A 217 10.84 19.02 9.25
N SER A 218 11.12 20.31 9.13
CA SER A 218 11.99 20.88 8.08
C SER A 218 13.47 20.56 8.30
N ALA A 219 13.92 20.43 9.55
CA ALA A 219 15.28 20.00 9.87
C ALA A 219 15.62 18.57 9.41
N HIS A 220 14.63 17.78 9.00
CA HIS A 220 14.78 16.39 8.56
C HIS A 220 14.33 16.15 7.11
N ARG A 221 14.12 17.23 6.32
CA ARG A 221 13.92 17.16 4.86
C ARG A 221 15.25 17.29 4.12
#